data_AF-A0AA88Y9Y1-F1
#
_entry.id   AF-A0AA88Y9Y1-F1
#
_cell.length_a   1.000
_cell.length_b   1.000
_cell.length_c   1.000
_cell.angle_alpha   90.00
_cell.angle_beta   90.00
_cell.angle_gamma   90.00
#
_symmetry.space_group_name_H-M   'P 1'
#
loop_
_entity.id
_entity.type
_entity.pdbx_description
1 polymer ?
#
loop_
_entity_poly.entity_id
_entity_poly.type
_entity_poly.pdbx_seq_one_letter_code
_entity_poly.pdbx_strand_id
1 'polypeptide(L)' 'MLFTGERLRDLSVVVAGNDKKYDQTCGHFKGPAGDAPVIHLKCPKNTCGRYVKLQVATSPKTYLHVCEVEVYGY' A
#
# COMPACT_ATOMS: atom_id res chain seq x y z
N MET A 1 2.02 9.47 24.43
CA MET A 1 0.84 8.83 23.79
C MET A 1 1.38 8.01 22.63
N LEU A 2 1.18 6.69 22.59
CA LEU A 2 1.64 5.85 21.49
C LEU A 2 0.51 5.76 20.45
N PHE A 3 0.62 6.51 19.36
CA PHE A 3 -0.34 6.44 18.26
C PHE A 3 -0.14 5.12 17.51
N THR A 4 -1.21 4.35 17.35
CA THR A 4 -1.13 3.03 16.69
C THR A 4 -0.93 3.15 15.18
N GLY A 5 -1.41 4.24 14.58
CA GLY A 5 -1.28 4.52 13.15
C GLY A 5 0.16 4.68 12.66
N GLU A 6 1.07 5.06 13.57
CA GLU A 6 2.50 5.23 13.29
C GLU A 6 3.16 3.97 12.72
N ARG A 7 2.57 2.79 12.94
CA ARG A 7 3.07 1.52 12.37
C ARG A 7 2.97 1.48 10.84
N LEU A 8 2.00 2.19 10.27
CA LEU A 8 1.87 2.29 8.81
C LEU A 8 2.84 3.36 8.30
N ARG A 9 3.97 2.89 7.77
CA ARG A 9 5.05 3.69 7.20
C ARG A 9 5.76 2.89 6.13
N ASP A 10 6.39 3.56 5.18
CA ASP A 10 7.09 2.95 4.05
C ASP A 10 6.29 1.83 3.37
N LEU A 11 5.01 2.12 3.13
CA LEU A 11 4.04 1.24 2.48
C LEU A 11 4.17 1.38 0.96
N SER A 12 4.48 0.29 0.27
CA SER A 12 4.40 0.17 -1.18
C SER A 12 3.13 -0.55 -1.58
N VAL A 13 2.39 0.02 -2.53
CA VAL A 13 1.20 -0.59 -3.13
C VAL A 13 1.49 -0.92 -4.58
N VAL A 14 1.33 -2.20 -4.93
CA VAL A 14 1.65 -2.74 -6.25
C VAL A 14 0.46 -3.51 -6.78
N VAL A 15 0.03 -3.20 -8.00
CA VAL A 15 -0.90 -4.05 -8.74
C VAL A 15 -0.09 -5.11 -9.46
N ALA A 16 -0.40 -6.37 -9.18
CA ALA A 16 0.35 -7.54 -9.63
C ALA A 16 -0.49 -8.48 -10.49
N GLY A 17 0.19 -9.18 -11.40
CA GLY A 17 -0.38 -10.21 -12.26
C GLY A 17 0.10 -11.61 -11.90
N ASN A 18 -0.11 -12.57 -12.81
CA ASN A 18 0.49 -13.90 -12.69
C ASN A 18 2.00 -13.88 -13.02
N ASP A 19 2.46 -12.88 -13.77
CA ASP A 19 3.86 -12.67 -14.11
C ASP A 19 4.34 -11.33 -13.52
N LYS A 20 5.36 -11.42 -12.66
CA LYS A 20 5.96 -10.28 -11.95
C LYS A 20 6.54 -9.22 -12.89
N LYS A 21 6.81 -9.58 -14.16
CA LYS A 21 7.25 -8.63 -15.20
C LYS A 21 6.25 -7.49 -15.40
N TYR A 22 4.97 -7.73 -15.12
CA TYR A 22 3.89 -6.77 -15.31
C TYR A 22 3.43 -6.13 -14.00
N ASP A 23 4.13 -6.36 -12.89
CA ASP A 23 3.84 -5.68 -11.63
C ASP A 23 4.04 -4.17 -11.81
N GLN A 24 3.01 -3.41 -11.47
CA GLN A 24 3.04 -1.95 -11.54
C GLN A 24 2.85 -1.35 -10.15
N THR A 25 3.81 -0.55 -9.72
CA THR A 25 3.70 0.21 -8.48
C THR A 25 2.66 1.32 -8.65
N CYS A 26 1.60 1.25 -7.85
CA CYS A 26 0.60 2.31 -7.77
C CYS A 26 1.09 3.50 -6.95
N GLY A 27 1.87 3.24 -5.91
CA GLY A 27 2.43 4.30 -5.09
C GLY A 27 3.25 3.79 -3.92
N HIS A 28 3.97 4.73 -3.31
CA HIS A 28 4.72 4.53 -2.09
C HIS A 28 4.35 5.62 -1.09
N PHE A 29 3.88 5.21 0.09
CA PHE A 29 3.58 6.08 1.20
C PHE A 29 4.69 5.96 2.24
N LYS A 30 5.49 7.02 2.37
CA LYS A 30 6.61 7.07 3.31
C LYS A 30 6.16 7.02 4.77
N GLY A 31 5.04 7.67 5.08
CA GLY A 31 4.55 7.80 6.46
C GLY A 31 5.49 8.59 7.38
N PRO A 32 5.35 8.43 8.71
CA PRO A 32 4.32 7.61 9.36
C PRO A 32 2.91 8.18 9.18
N ALA A 33 1.92 7.32 9.32
CA ALA A 33 0.52 7.72 9.31
C ALA A 33 0.06 8.15 10.72
N GLY A 34 -0.94 9.04 10.79
CA GLY A 34 -1.64 9.37 12.04
C GLY A 34 -2.65 8.28 12.43
N ASP A 35 -3.51 8.54 13.42
CA ASP A 35 -4.60 7.62 13.76
C ASP A 35 -5.74 7.71 12.73
N ALA A 36 -6.25 6.54 12.31
CA ALA A 36 -7.29 6.38 11.30
C ALA A 36 -7.11 7.25 10.01
N PRO A 37 -5.91 7.29 9.40
CA PRO A 37 -5.68 8.13 8.24
C PRO A 37 -6.25 7.47 6.98
N VAL A 38 -6.75 8.30 6.05
CA VAL A 38 -7.11 7.85 4.70
C VAL A 38 -5.98 8.26 3.75
N ILE A 39 -5.36 7.27 3.09
CA ILE A 39 -4.23 7.48 2.17
C ILE A 39 -4.72 7.20 0.76
N HIS A 40 -4.72 8.22 -0.10
CA HIS A 40 -5.07 8.07 -1.50
C HIS A 40 -3.81 7.88 -2.35
N LEU A 41 -3.75 6.77 -3.10
CA LEU A 41 -2.70 6.48 -4.06
C LEU A 41 -3.29 6.37 -5.46
N LYS A 42 -2.65 7.01 -6.43
CA LYS A 42 -3.09 6.99 -7.82
C LYS A 42 -2.18 6.11 -8.66
N CYS A 43 -2.72 4.98 -9.12
CA CYS A 43 -1.99 4.10 -10.03
C CYS A 43 -1.70 4.81 -11.36
N PRO A 44 -0.61 4.42 -12.05
CA PRO A 44 -0.36 4.81 -13.44
C PRO A 44 -1.56 4.53 -14.36
N LYS A 45 -1.62 5.21 -15.51
CA LYS A 45 -2.64 4.90 -16.51
C LYS A 45 -2.44 3.47 -17.03
N ASN A 46 -3.55 2.81 -17.36
CA ASN A 46 -3.59 1.45 -17.91
C ASN A 46 -3.02 0.37 -16.97
N THR A 47 -2.99 0.62 -15.65
CA THR A 47 -2.64 -0.41 -14.67
C THR A 47 -3.71 -1.50 -14.64
N CYS A 48 -3.30 -2.72 -14.95
CA CYS A 48 -4.15 -3.91 -14.94
C CYS A 48 -3.44 -5.02 -14.17
N GLY A 49 -4.19 -5.74 -13.34
CA GLY A 49 -3.66 -6.87 -12.59
C GLY A 49 -4.77 -7.64 -11.88
N ARG A 50 -4.42 -8.81 -11.33
CA ARG A 50 -5.35 -9.66 -10.58
C ARG A 50 -5.26 -9.40 -9.07
N TYR A 51 -4.12 -8.91 -8.59
CA TYR A 51 -3.85 -8.77 -7.17
C TYR A 51 -3.41 -7.34 -6.84
N VAL A 52 -3.77 -6.85 -5.66
CA VAL A 52 -3.20 -5.63 -5.08
C VAL A 52 -2.36 -6.05 -3.87
N LYS A 53 -1.05 -5.80 -3.93
CA LYS A 53 -0.09 -6.15 -2.91
C LYS A 53 0.26 -4.90 -2.10
N LEU A 54 0.01 -4.98 -0.80
CA LEU A 54 0.46 -4.00 0.19
C LEU A 54 1.70 -4.56 0.89
N GLN A 55 2.78 -3.78 0.92
CA GLN A 55 4.03 -4.21 1.53
C GLN A 55 4.66 -3.07 2.32
N VAL A 56 4.93 -3.30 3.60
CA VAL A 56 5.72 -2.39 4.45
C VAL A 56 7.17 -2.89 4.47
N ALA A 57 8.13 -2.05 4.07
CA ALA A 57 9.52 -2.46 3.84
C ALA A 57 10.50 -1.99 4.95
N THR A 58 10.02 -1.70 6.15
CA THR A 58 10.85 -1.06 7.20
C THR A 58 11.69 -1.99 8.05
N SER A 59 11.21 -3.20 8.37
CA SER A 59 11.93 -4.14 9.25
C SER A 59 11.27 -5.52 9.24
N PRO A 60 12.03 -6.62 9.43
CA PRO A 60 11.48 -7.97 9.56
C PRO A 60 10.54 -8.18 10.75
N LYS A 61 10.46 -7.24 11.70
CA LYS A 61 9.54 -7.26 12.85
C LYS A 61 8.53 -6.11 12.80
N THR A 62 7.85 -5.94 11.68
CA THR A 62 6.80 -4.93 11.52
C THR A 62 5.42 -5.59 11.37
N TYR A 63 4.37 -4.88 11.79
CA TYR A 63 2.99 -5.31 11.64
C TYR A 63 2.29 -4.42 10.61
N LEU A 64 1.78 -5.01 9.54
CA LEU A 64 0.89 -4.31 8.62
C LEU A 64 -0.52 -4.32 9.21
N HIS A 65 -1.03 -3.16 9.59
CA HIS A 65 -2.39 -2.98 10.07
C HIS A 65 -3.11 -1.97 9.16
N VAL A 66 -4.23 -2.39 8.59
CA VAL A 66 -5.05 -1.59 7.68
C VAL A 66 -6.50 -1.78 8.09
N CYS A 67 -7.26 -0.69 8.18
CA CYS A 67 -8.68 -0.76 8.54
C CYS A 67 -9.53 -1.16 7.33
N GLU A 68 -9.24 -0.57 6.17
CA GLU A 68 -9.99 -0.80 4.93
C GLU A 68 -9.07 -0.60 3.72
N VAL A 69 -9.32 -1.35 2.63
CA VAL A 69 -8.63 -1.16 1.34
C VAL A 69 -9.67 -1.05 0.24
N GLU A 70 -9.82 0.16 -0.29
CA GLU A 70 -10.71 0.42 -1.42
C GLU A 70 -9.91 0.48 -2.72
N VAL A 71 -10.36 -0.25 -3.74
CA VAL A 71 -9.74 -0.29 -5.06
C VAL A 71 -10.73 0.25 -6.09
N TYR A 72 -10.36 1.37 -6.71
CA TYR A 72 -11.16 2.05 -7.72
C TYR A 72 -10.59 1.77 -9.12
N GLY A 73 -11.43 1.28 -10.02
CA GLY A 73 -11.09 0.97 -11.42
C GLY A 73 -12.17 1.47 -12.38
N TYR A 74 -11.92 1.29 -13.68
CA TYR A 74 -12.88 1.54 -14.76
C TYR A 74 -13.46 0.23 -15.29
#